data_AF-A0A821ZPP2-F1
#
_entry.id   AF-A0A821ZPP2-F1
#
_cell.length_a   1.000
_cell.length_b   1.000
_cell.length_c   1.000
_cell.angle_alpha   90.00
_cell.angle_beta   90.00
_cell.angle_gamma   90.00
#
_symmetry.space_group_name_H-M   'P 1'
#
loop_
_entity.id
_entity.type
_entity.pdbx_description
1 polymer ?
#
loop_
_entity_poly.entity_id
_entity_poly.type
_entity_poly.pdbx_seq_one_letter_code
_entity_poly.pdbx_strand_id
1 'polypeptide(L)' 'MRDIAERFLGEKVKNAVVTVPAYFNDAQRQATKDAGTIAGLNVLRIINEPTAAAI' A
#
# COMPACT_ATOMS: atom_id res chain seq x y z
N MET A 1 6.38 -1.88 7.79
CA MET A 1 5.12 -1.16 8.09
C MET A 1 4.03 -2.06 8.65
N ARG A 2 3.69 -3.19 8.00
CA ARG A 2 2.68 -4.14 8.53
C ARG A 2 2.94 -4.52 9.99
N ASP A 3 4.13 -5.02 10.31
CA ASP A 3 4.44 -5.51 11.66
C ASP A 3 4.37 -4.43 12.74
N ILE A 4 4.63 -3.16 12.38
CA ILE A 4 4.48 -2.01 13.29
C ILE A 4 3.00 -1.80 13.58
N ALA A 5 2.16 -1.79 12.54
CA ALA A 5 0.72 -1.65 12.68
C ALA A 5 0.10 -2.81 13.48
N GLU A 6 0.53 -4.06 13.20
CA GLU A 6 0.07 -5.23 13.95
C GLU A 6 0.45 -5.16 15.44
N ARG A 7 1.67 -4.72 15.76
CA ARG A 7 2.10 -4.53 17.16
C ARG A 7 1.31 -3.45 17.87
N PHE A 8 0.97 -2.37 17.17
CA PHE A 8 0.18 -1.28 17.73
C PHE A 8 -1.28 -1.67 17.97
N LEU A 9 -1.89 -2.37 17.00
CA LEU A 9 -3.30 -2.77 17.07
C LEU A 9 -3.53 -4.05 17.90
N GLY A 10 -2.51 -4.89 18.07
CA GLY A 10 -2.63 -6.18 18.75
C GLY A 10 -3.31 -7.27 17.91
N GLU A 11 -3.54 -7.02 16.62
CA GLU A 11 -4.21 -7.95 15.70
C GLU A 11 -3.53 -8.00 14.32
N LYS A 12 -3.97 -8.95 13.48
CA LYS A 12 -3.41 -9.16 12.14
C LYS A 12 -3.94 -8.14 11.14
N VAL A 13 -3.04 -7.47 10.42
CA VAL A 13 -3.37 -6.51 9.38
C VAL A 13 -3.28 -7.19 8.03
N LYS A 14 -4.44 -7.36 7.39
CA LYS A 14 -4.55 -8.07 6.10
C LYS A 14 -4.74 -7.16 4.89
N ASN A 15 -5.33 -5.98 5.08
CA ASN A 15 -5.70 -5.08 4.00
C ASN A 15 -4.89 -3.78 4.07
N ALA A 16 -4.51 -3.23 2.93
CA ALA A 16 -3.77 -1.98 2.86
C ALA A 16 -4.14 -1.13 1.64
N VAL A 17 -3.99 0.19 1.80
CA VAL A 17 -3.89 1.15 0.70
C VAL A 17 -2.43 1.59 0.63
N VAL A 18 -1.87 1.63 -0.58
CA VAL A 18 -0.45 1.96 -0.78
C VAL A 18 -0.34 3.17 -1.70
N THR A 19 0.48 4.14 -1.32
CA THR A 19 0.73 5.34 -2.11
C THR A 19 1.80 5.09 -3.18
N VAL A 20 1.70 5.75 -4.32
CA VAL A 20 2.74 5.78 -5.36
C VAL A 20 2.92 7.19 -5.92
N PRO A 21 4.11 7.52 -6.47
CA PRO A 21 4.31 8.79 -7.16
C PRO A 21 3.30 8.96 -8.30
N ALA A 22 2.79 10.18 -8.47
CA ALA A 22 1.75 10.46 -9.48
C ALA A 22 2.20 10.12 -10.91
N TYR A 23 3.50 10.21 -11.19
CA TYR A 23 4.11 9.94 -12.49
C TYR A 23 4.46 8.47 -12.74
N PHE A 24 4.14 7.55 -11.82
CA PHE A 24 4.33 6.12 -12.06
C PHE A 24 3.45 5.62 -13.21
N ASN A 25 4.08 4.90 -14.14
CA ASN A 25 3.38 4.20 -15.21
C ASN A 25 2.70 2.91 -14.70
N ASP A 26 1.93 2.25 -15.57
CA ASP A 26 1.16 1.07 -15.19
C ASP A 26 2.01 -0.10 -14.69
N ALA A 27 3.18 -0.34 -15.32
CA ALA A 27 4.08 -1.41 -14.91
C ALA A 27 4.66 -1.16 -13.51
N GLN A 28 5.06 0.07 -13.21
CA GLN A 28 5.56 0.46 -11.88
C GLN A 28 4.46 0.36 -10.83
N ARG A 29 3.22 0.78 -11.14
CA ARG A 29 2.06 0.64 -10.25
C ARG A 29 1.76 -0.83 -9.95
N GLN A 30 1.79 -1.68 -10.98
CA GLN A 30 1.57 -3.11 -10.82
C GLN A 30 2.67 -3.74 -9.97
N ALA A 31 3.93 -3.41 -10.22
CA ALA A 31 5.04 -3.88 -9.40
C ALA A 31 4.90 -3.47 -7.93
N THR A 32 4.44 -2.25 -7.64
CA THR A 32 4.16 -1.82 -6.25
C THR A 32 3.01 -2.60 -5.63
N LYS A 33 1.95 -2.88 -6.39
CA LYS A 33 0.83 -3.72 -5.93
C LYS A 33 1.30 -5.14 -5.61
N ASP A 34 2.09 -5.73 -6.51
CA ASP A 34 2.66 -7.07 -6.35
C ASP A 34 3.59 -7.14 -5.14
N ALA A 35 4.39 -6.09 -4.89
CA ALA A 35 5.21 -6.00 -3.68
C ALA A 35 4.35 -6.05 -2.40
N GLY A 36 3.18 -5.41 -2.41
CA GLY A 36 2.21 -5.51 -1.31
C GLY A 36 1.67 -6.93 -1.14
N THR A 37 1.32 -7.60 -2.24
CA THR A 37 0.87 -9.01 -2.22
C THR A 37 1.95 -9.96 -1.72
N ILE A 38 3.20 -9.80 -2.17
CA ILE A 38 4.37 -10.57 -1.70
C ILE A 38 4.59 -10.34 -0.21
N ALA A 39 4.37 -9.12 0.27
CA ALA A 39 4.42 -8.79 1.70
C ALA A 39 3.24 -9.39 2.50
N GLY A 40 2.32 -10.13 1.87
CA GLY A 40 1.16 -10.74 2.51
C GLY A 40 0.05 -9.74 2.85
N LEU A 41 -0.04 -8.64 2.09
CA LEU A 41 -1.10 -7.64 2.19
C LEU A 41 -2.03 -7.73 0.97
N ASN A 42 -3.33 -7.68 1.23
CA ASN A 42 -4.33 -7.42 0.21
C ASN A 42 -4.36 -5.92 -0.09
N VAL A 43 -3.77 -5.53 -1.22
CA VAL A 43 -3.71 -4.13 -1.67
C VAL A 43 -5.05 -3.75 -2.28
N LEU A 44 -5.90 -3.10 -1.48
CA LEU A 44 -7.25 -2.68 -1.88
C LEU A 44 -7.23 -1.55 -2.92
N ARG A 45 -6.26 -0.64 -2.81
CA ARG A 45 -6.11 0.50 -3.70
C ARG A 45 -4.65 0.97 -3.74
N ILE A 46 -4.21 1.35 -4.94
CA ILE A 46 -3.04 2.18 -5.14
C ILE A 46 -3.53 3.62 -5.32
N ILE A 47 -3.02 4.55 -4.52
CA ILE A 47 -3.41 5.97 -4.57
C ILE A 47 -2.19 6.83 -4.91
N ASN A 48 -2.41 7.93 -5.65
CA ASN A 48 -1.34 8.87 -5.92
C ASN A 48 -0.98 9.63 -4.64
N GLU A 49 0.31 9.78 -4.36
CA GLU A 49 0.82 10.54 -3.21
C GLU A 49 0.21 11.95 -3.07
N PRO A 50 0.17 12.82 -4.12
CA PRO A 50 -0.43 14.15 -3.96
C PRO A 50 -1.93 14.10 -3.68
N THR A 51 -2.63 13.07 -4.15
CA THR A 51 -4.05 12.86 -3.83
C THR A 51 -4.21 12.41 -2.37
N ALA A 52 -3.36 11.50 -1.90
CA ALA A 52 -3.37 11.06 -0.52
C ALA A 52 -3.00 12.18 0.46
N ALA A 53 -2.10 13.09 0.08
CA ALA A 53 -1.74 14.25 0.88
C ALA A 53 -2.83 15.34 0.94
N ALA A 54 -3.73 15.35 -0.04
CA ALA A 54 -4.82 16.33 -0.13
C ALA A 54 -6.10 15.91 0.60
N ILE A 55 -6.22 14.64 1.00
CA ILE A 55 -7.34 14.07 1.77
C ILE A 55 -6.96 14.09 3.24
#